data_AF-A0A920GDV5-F1
#
_entry.id   AF-A0A920GDV5-F1
#
_cell.length_a   1.000
_cell.length_b   1.000
_cell.length_c   1.000
_cell.angle_alpha   90.00
_cell.angle_beta   90.00
_cell.angle_gamma   90.00
#
_symmetry.space_group_name_H-M   'P 1'
#
loop_
_entity.id
_entity.type
_entity.pdbx_description
1 polymer ?
#
loop_
_entity_poly.entity_id
_entity_poly.type
_entity_poly.pdbx_seq_one_letter_code
_entity_poly.pdbx_strand_id
1 'polypeptide(L)'
;MIRYAEFHKIEKNLISETALFIDLLHLMAQVGLNPIMKQTGVHLIQPGPQTHDGLLFADHNLQEGKATLGLINRMSADINEGQYATPEDELRQCWHDDMLWWGPTGIGATIQLTDISSSIKSRSEPRMKDGDSTAISVVWLREIMEGFLAGQT
;
A
#
# COMPACT_ATOMS: atom_id res chain seq x y z
N MET A 1 -9.98 2.34 17.52
CA MET A 1 -9.81 1.14 16.66
C MET A 1 -8.40 1.15 16.10
N ILE A 2 -7.61 0.10 16.29
CA ILE A 2 -6.23 0.06 15.78
C ILE A 2 -6.25 -0.52 14.36
N ARG A 3 -5.60 0.17 13.43
CA ARG A 3 -5.38 -0.35 12.07
C ARG A 3 -4.01 -1.01 12.02
N TYR A 4 -3.96 -2.19 11.44
CA TYR A 4 -2.72 -2.92 11.27
C TYR A 4 -2.79 -3.83 10.05
N ALA A 5 -1.63 -4.23 9.57
CA ALA A 5 -1.46 -5.34 8.63
C ALA A 5 -0.44 -6.30 9.23
N GLU A 6 -0.68 -7.60 9.11
CA GLU A 6 0.24 -8.63 9.54
C GLU A 6 0.45 -9.65 8.43
N PHE A 7 1.69 -10.15 8.34
CA PHE A 7 2.07 -11.20 7.41
C PHE A 7 2.83 -12.26 8.18
N HIS A 8 2.46 -13.53 7.98
CA HIS A 8 3.06 -14.66 8.68
C HIS A 8 3.77 -15.58 7.70
N LYS A 9 5.02 -15.91 8.01
CA LYS A 9 5.74 -16.96 7.29
C LYS A 9 5.41 -18.30 7.93
N ILE A 10 4.92 -19.25 7.14
CA ILE A 10 4.54 -20.58 7.61
C ILE A 10 5.61 -21.59 7.19
N GLU A 11 6.23 -22.24 8.17
CA GLU A 11 7.19 -23.33 7.96
C GLU A 11 6.79 -24.53 8.81
N LYS A 12 6.75 -25.73 8.21
CA LYS A 12 6.34 -26.97 8.91
C LYS A 12 5.02 -26.82 9.67
N ASN A 13 4.04 -26.12 9.07
CA ASN A 13 2.73 -25.80 9.65
C ASN A 13 2.77 -24.96 10.94
N LEU A 14 3.86 -24.22 11.17
CA LEU A 14 4.01 -23.27 12.28
C LEU A 14 4.37 -21.90 11.75
N ILE A 15 3.97 -20.85 12.48
CA ILE A 15 4.42 -19.49 12.18
C ILE A 15 5.88 -19.38 12.62
N SER A 16 6.80 -19.19 11.67
CA SER A 16 8.23 -18.99 11.97
C SER A 16 8.58 -17.52 12.12
N GLU A 17 7.92 -16.64 11.37
CA GLU A 17 8.18 -15.20 11.36
C GLU A 17 6.87 -14.42 11.22
N THR A 18 6.84 -13.19 11.75
CA THR A 18 5.69 -12.27 11.60
C THR A 18 6.19 -10.87 11.34
N ALA A 19 5.71 -10.27 10.24
CA ALA A 19 5.83 -8.85 9.98
C ALA A 19 4.53 -8.17 10.42
N LEU A 20 4.62 -7.24 11.37
CA LEU A 20 3.48 -6.51 11.92
C LEU A 20 3.64 -5.02 11.69
N PHE A 21 2.64 -4.43 11.05
CA PHE A 21 2.61 -3.02 10.67
C PHE A 21 1.42 -2.36 11.35
N ILE A 22 1.68 -1.44 12.29
CA ILE A 22 0.63 -0.75 13.04
C ILE A 22 0.61 0.71 12.61
N ASP A 23 -0.58 1.23 12.33
CA ASP A 23 -0.76 2.67 12.10
C ASP A 23 -0.75 3.44 13.42
N LEU A 24 0.46 3.72 13.90
CA LEU A 24 0.70 4.46 15.13
C LEU A 24 0.17 5.90 15.05
N LEU A 25 0.24 6.52 13.87
CA LEU A 25 -0.24 7.88 13.66
C LEU A 25 -1.76 7.97 13.81
N HIS A 26 -2.50 6.96 13.33
CA HIS A 26 -3.93 6.85 13.61
C HIS A 26 -4.22 6.68 15.10
N LEU A 27 -3.43 5.88 15.82
CA LEU A 27 -3.59 5.72 17.26
C LEU A 27 -3.35 7.03 18.02
N MET A 28 -2.32 7.79 17.65
CA MET A 28 -2.04 9.12 18.21
C MET A 28 -3.21 10.09 17.94
N ALA A 29 -3.74 10.10 16.73
CA ALA A 29 -4.88 10.96 16.36
C ALA A 29 -6.12 10.66 17.20
N GLN A 30 -6.35 9.40 17.60
CA GLN A 30 -7.49 9.01 18.46
C GLN A 30 -7.44 9.66 19.86
N VAL A 31 -6.26 10.03 20.34
CA VAL A 31 -6.07 10.73 21.62
C VAL A 31 -5.81 12.24 21.44
N GLY A 32 -6.08 12.77 20.25
CA GLY A 32 -5.92 14.19 19.94
C GLY A 32 -4.49 14.63 19.61
N LEU A 33 -3.54 13.70 19.47
CA LEU A 33 -2.17 14.00 19.07
C LEU A 33 -2.04 13.95 17.55
N ASN A 34 -1.60 15.06 16.93
CA ASN A 34 -1.36 15.11 15.49
C ASN A 34 0.08 15.54 15.17
N PRO A 35 1.03 14.59 15.12
CA PRO A 35 2.45 14.91 14.88
C PRO A 35 2.72 15.34 13.42
N ILE A 36 1.80 15.08 12.48
CA ILE A 36 1.94 15.48 11.07
C ILE A 36 0.88 16.53 10.74
N MET A 37 1.31 17.79 10.64
CA MET A 37 0.37 18.92 10.42
C MET A 37 -0.26 18.96 9.02
N LYS A 38 0.35 18.31 8.01
CA LYS A 38 -0.17 18.27 6.64
C LYS A 38 -0.34 16.82 6.17
N GLN A 39 -1.58 16.40 5.93
CA GLN A 39 -1.89 15.09 5.36
C GLN A 39 -1.93 15.20 3.83
N THR A 40 -1.45 14.18 3.12
CA THR A 40 -1.45 14.15 1.65
C THR A 40 -2.75 13.60 1.05
N GLY A 41 -3.68 13.13 1.88
CA GLY A 41 -4.95 12.55 1.48
C GLY A 41 -5.95 12.58 2.62
N VAL A 42 -7.20 12.19 2.34
CA VAL A 42 -8.29 12.32 3.31
C VAL A 42 -8.25 11.17 4.31
N HIS A 43 -8.40 11.49 5.60
CA HIS A 43 -8.62 10.47 6.62
C HIS A 43 -10.09 10.00 6.59
N LEU A 44 -10.34 8.78 6.13
CA LEU A 44 -11.69 8.18 6.00
C LEU A 44 -11.77 6.84 6.72
N ILE A 45 -13.01 6.41 6.98
CA ILE A 45 -13.29 5.02 7.35
C ILE A 45 -13.03 4.16 6.11
N GLN A 46 -12.16 3.17 6.25
CA GLN A 46 -11.84 2.21 5.21
C GLN A 46 -12.86 1.07 5.28
N PRO A 47 -13.80 0.96 4.33
CA PRO A 47 -14.74 -0.15 4.33
C PRO A 47 -14.00 -1.45 3.97
N GLY A 48 -14.54 -2.59 4.41
CA GLY A 48 -14.13 -3.88 3.86
C GLY A 48 -14.49 -3.99 2.37
N PRO A 49 -14.06 -5.07 1.69
CA PRO A 49 -14.42 -5.32 0.31
C PRO A 49 -15.93 -5.21 0.09
N GLN A 50 -16.35 -4.59 -1.01
CA GLN A 50 -17.77 -4.31 -1.31
C GLN A 50 -18.64 -5.57 -1.32
N THR A 51 -18.08 -6.69 -1.75
CA THR A 51 -18.69 -8.02 -1.79
C THR A 51 -18.84 -8.66 -0.42
N HIS A 52 -18.18 -8.10 0.61
CA HIS A 52 -18.13 -8.63 1.98
C HIS A 52 -17.61 -10.07 2.10
N ASP A 53 -16.88 -10.55 1.09
CA ASP A 53 -16.32 -11.91 0.99
C ASP A 53 -14.79 -11.95 1.08
N GLY A 54 -14.18 -10.90 1.65
CA GLY A 54 -12.72 -10.76 1.78
C GLY A 54 -12.03 -11.78 2.71
N LEU A 55 -12.77 -12.74 3.26
CA LEU A 55 -12.23 -13.80 4.10
C LEU A 55 -12.18 -15.11 3.32
N LEU A 56 -10.98 -15.64 3.18
CA LEU A 56 -10.75 -16.91 2.51
C LEU A 56 -10.66 -18.04 3.55
N PHE A 57 -11.66 -18.93 3.58
CA PHE A 57 -11.72 -20.06 4.53
C PHE A 57 -11.33 -21.41 3.92
N ALA A 58 -11.29 -21.50 2.60
CA ALA A 58 -10.94 -22.71 1.86
C ALA A 58 -9.78 -22.42 0.91
N ASP A 59 -9.12 -23.48 0.44
CA ASP A 59 -8.05 -23.34 -0.53
C ASP A 59 -8.55 -22.63 -1.79
N HIS A 60 -7.85 -21.57 -2.18
CA HIS A 60 -8.13 -20.85 -3.41
C HIS A 60 -7.53 -21.57 -4.62
N ASN A 61 -8.04 -21.29 -5.81
CA ASN A 61 -7.53 -21.87 -7.04
C ASN A 61 -6.07 -21.43 -7.26
N LEU A 62 -5.16 -22.40 -7.39
CA LEU A 62 -3.73 -22.14 -7.51
C LEU A 62 -3.37 -21.30 -8.75
N GLN A 63 -4.08 -21.48 -9.87
CA GLN A 63 -3.81 -20.72 -11.09
C GLN A 63 -4.28 -19.27 -10.96
N GLU A 64 -5.44 -19.04 -10.35
CA GLU A 64 -5.94 -17.68 -10.06
C GLU A 64 -5.03 -16.96 -9.06
N GLY A 65 -4.55 -17.67 -8.02
CA GLY A 65 -3.58 -17.13 -7.07
C GLY A 65 -2.27 -16.72 -7.74
N LYS A 66 -1.71 -17.56 -8.63
CA LYS A 66 -0.51 -17.23 -9.41
C LYS A 66 -0.73 -16.03 -10.33
N ALA A 67 -1.87 -15.97 -11.01
CA ALA A 67 -2.22 -14.84 -11.87
C ALA A 67 -2.35 -13.53 -11.07
N THR A 68 -2.99 -13.59 -9.90
CA THR A 68 -3.15 -12.44 -8.99
C THR A 68 -1.80 -11.95 -8.47
N LEU A 69 -0.94 -12.87 -7.99
CA LEU A 69 0.41 -12.52 -7.55
C LEU A 69 1.24 -11.89 -8.68
N GLY A 70 1.16 -12.46 -9.88
CA GLY A 70 1.82 -11.89 -11.07
C GLY A 70 1.34 -10.49 -11.39
N LEU A 71 0.03 -10.24 -11.31
CA LEU A 71 -0.56 -8.91 -11.51
C LEU A 71 -0.07 -7.92 -10.44
N ILE A 72 -0.09 -8.28 -9.16
CA ILE A 72 0.37 -7.42 -8.06
C ILE A 72 1.84 -7.06 -8.23
N ASN A 73 2.68 -8.03 -8.59
CA ASN A 73 4.11 -7.80 -8.81
C ASN A 73 4.36 -6.85 -10.00
N ARG A 74 3.63 -7.01 -11.12
CA ARG A 74 3.70 -6.04 -12.24
C ARG A 74 3.22 -4.66 -11.80
N MET A 75 2.08 -4.59 -11.12
CA MET A 75 1.52 -3.35 -10.59
C MET A 75 2.52 -2.58 -9.73
N SER A 76 3.32 -3.27 -8.92
CA SER A 76 4.37 -2.64 -8.11
C SER A 76 5.64 -2.31 -8.89
N ALA A 77 5.99 -3.11 -9.90
CA ALA A 77 7.17 -2.89 -10.72
C ALA A 77 6.98 -1.66 -11.62
N ASP A 78 5.85 -1.60 -12.31
CA ASP A 78 5.53 -0.59 -13.32
C ASP A 78 5.48 0.85 -12.77
N ILE A 79 5.37 1.05 -11.45
CA ILE A 79 5.28 2.40 -10.85
C ILE A 79 6.61 3.15 -11.00
N ASN A 80 6.59 4.29 -11.70
CA ASN A 80 7.74 5.16 -11.98
C ASN A 80 8.84 4.52 -12.84
N GLU A 81 8.52 3.53 -13.68
CA GLU A 81 9.52 3.01 -14.63
C GLU A 81 9.81 3.99 -15.78
N GLY A 82 8.90 4.95 -16.01
CA GLY A 82 9.09 6.00 -17.02
C GLY A 82 8.94 5.49 -18.45
N GLN A 83 8.28 4.34 -18.64
CA GLN A 83 8.02 3.72 -19.94
C GLN A 83 6.82 4.36 -20.68
N TYR A 84 6.01 5.16 -19.98
CA TYR A 84 4.78 5.74 -20.48
C TYR A 84 4.82 7.27 -20.55
N ALA A 85 4.02 7.84 -21.46
CA ALA A 85 3.97 9.28 -21.69
C ALA A 85 3.45 10.07 -20.48
N THR A 86 2.55 9.47 -19.70
CA THR A 86 2.01 10.04 -18.47
C THR A 86 1.90 8.96 -17.39
N PRO A 87 2.05 9.28 -16.10
CA PRO A 87 1.82 8.32 -15.02
C PRO A 87 0.38 7.83 -14.92
N GLU A 88 -0.59 8.56 -15.46
CA GLU A 88 -1.95 8.05 -15.64
C GLU A 88 -1.98 6.87 -16.62
N ASP A 89 -1.23 6.94 -17.72
CA ASP A 89 -1.13 5.85 -18.71
C ASP A 89 -0.35 4.64 -18.18
N GLU A 90 0.64 4.88 -17.30
CA GLU A 90 1.37 3.85 -16.55
C GLU A 90 0.44 3.11 -15.59
N LEU A 91 -0.32 3.85 -14.76
CA LEU A 91 -1.25 3.25 -13.82
C LEU A 91 -2.36 2.45 -14.52
N ARG A 92 -2.90 2.93 -15.66
CA ARG A 92 -3.96 2.23 -16.41
C ARG A 92 -3.58 0.83 -16.90
N GLN A 93 -2.30 0.45 -16.91
CA GLN A 93 -1.89 -0.90 -17.29
C GLN A 93 -2.35 -1.98 -16.29
N CYS A 94 -2.40 -1.61 -15.00
CA CYS A 94 -2.71 -2.54 -13.91
C CYS A 94 -3.86 -2.05 -13.00
N TRP A 95 -4.27 -0.79 -13.12
CA TRP A 95 -5.25 -0.16 -12.23
C TRP A 95 -6.54 0.15 -12.99
N HIS A 96 -7.68 -0.11 -12.35
CA HIS A 96 -9.00 0.25 -12.88
C HIS A 96 -9.27 1.75 -12.72
N ASP A 97 -10.08 2.35 -13.61
CA ASP A 97 -10.39 3.78 -13.56
C ASP A 97 -11.10 4.21 -12.25
N ASP A 98 -11.91 3.30 -11.70
CA ASP A 98 -12.63 3.47 -10.42
C ASP A 98 -11.85 2.92 -9.20
N MET A 99 -10.53 2.71 -9.33
CA MET A 99 -9.73 2.15 -8.24
C MET A 99 -9.63 3.12 -7.05
N LEU A 100 -9.97 2.62 -5.86
CA LEU A 100 -9.83 3.33 -4.60
C LEU A 100 -8.53 2.95 -3.90
N TRP A 101 -7.76 3.94 -3.46
CA TRP A 101 -6.52 3.71 -2.72
C TRP A 101 -6.65 4.14 -1.26
N TRP A 102 -6.17 3.28 -0.36
CA TRP A 102 -6.22 3.49 1.08
C TRP A 102 -4.80 3.43 1.68
N GLY A 103 -4.30 4.56 2.18
CA GLY A 103 -3.05 4.62 2.94
C GLY A 103 -3.27 4.74 4.46
N PRO A 104 -2.20 4.56 5.27
CA PRO A 104 -2.23 4.87 6.70
C PRO A 104 -2.33 6.38 6.96
N THR A 105 -2.54 6.77 8.22
CA THR A 105 -2.66 8.18 8.63
C THR A 105 -1.41 8.97 8.23
N GLY A 106 -1.60 10.20 7.74
CA GLY A 106 -0.56 11.03 7.15
C GLY A 106 -0.52 10.95 5.62
N ILE A 107 -0.76 9.77 5.06
CA ILE A 107 -0.85 9.56 3.60
C ILE A 107 -2.28 9.71 3.12
N GLY A 108 -3.23 9.12 3.85
CA GLY A 108 -4.66 9.23 3.60
C GLY A 108 -5.19 8.36 2.46
N ALA A 109 -6.47 8.56 2.14
CA ALA A 109 -7.19 7.91 1.06
C ALA A 109 -7.23 8.78 -0.19
N THR A 110 -7.22 8.13 -1.35
CA THR A 110 -7.28 8.78 -2.65
C THR A 110 -8.30 8.09 -3.55
N ILE A 111 -9.13 8.88 -4.24
CA ILE A 111 -10.35 8.39 -4.91
C ILE A 111 -10.16 8.32 -6.45
N GLN A 112 -9.27 9.12 -7.05
CA GLN A 112 -9.10 9.18 -8.50
C GLN A 112 -7.67 8.83 -8.93
N LEU A 113 -7.52 8.16 -10.08
CA LEU A 113 -6.22 7.87 -10.71
C LEU A 113 -5.33 9.11 -10.86
N THR A 114 -5.91 10.27 -11.16
CA THR A 114 -5.20 11.55 -11.25
C THR A 114 -4.59 11.98 -9.93
N ASP A 115 -5.30 11.72 -8.83
CA ASP A 115 -4.83 12.05 -7.48
C ASP A 115 -3.77 11.03 -7.01
N ILE A 116 -3.88 9.76 -7.43
CA ILE A 116 -2.87 8.72 -7.20
C ILE A 116 -1.58 9.06 -7.96
N SER A 117 -1.69 9.37 -9.25
CA SER A 117 -0.59 9.84 -10.10
C SER A 117 0.12 11.06 -9.48
N SER A 118 -0.64 12.05 -9.03
CA SER A 118 -0.09 13.24 -8.38
C SER A 118 0.64 12.91 -7.07
N SER A 119 0.10 11.98 -6.28
CA SER A 119 0.70 11.50 -5.04
C SER A 119 1.99 10.69 -5.26
N ILE A 120 2.09 9.98 -6.38
CA ILE A 120 3.30 9.24 -6.79
C ILE A 120 4.36 10.23 -7.30
N LYS A 121 4.00 11.18 -8.17
CA LYS A 121 4.91 12.20 -8.73
C LYS A 121 5.52 13.11 -7.68
N SER A 122 4.75 13.60 -6.71
CA SER A 122 5.27 14.48 -5.66
C SER A 122 6.31 13.81 -4.76
N ARG A 123 6.56 12.50 -4.95
CA ARG A 123 7.45 11.66 -4.14
C ARG A 123 8.68 11.15 -4.90
N SER A 124 8.76 11.29 -6.23
CA SER A 124 9.92 10.93 -7.05
C SER A 124 10.92 12.09 -7.23
N GLU A 125 10.58 13.32 -6.82
CA GLU A 125 11.53 14.45 -6.73
C GLU A 125 12.42 14.33 -5.48
N PRO A 126 13.74 14.62 -5.56
CA PRO A 126 14.61 14.60 -4.39
C PRO A 126 14.29 15.81 -3.51
N ARG A 127 13.40 15.65 -2.53
CA ARG A 127 13.21 16.66 -1.49
C ARG A 127 13.96 16.24 -0.23
N MET A 128 15.25 16.57 -0.20
CA MET A 128 15.98 16.78 1.05
C MET A 128 16.46 18.22 1.13
N LYS A 129 15.80 19.00 1.98
CA LYS A 129 16.47 20.02 2.80
C LYS A 129 16.13 19.70 4.25
N ASP A 130 17.16 19.71 5.08
CA ASP A 130 17.15 19.22 6.45
C ASP A 130 15.97 19.75 7.27
N GLY A 131 15.23 18.84 7.93
CA GLY A 131 14.25 19.17 8.97
C GLY A 131 12.77 18.84 8.70
N ASP A 132 12.39 18.24 7.57
CA ASP A 132 11.00 17.97 7.22
C ASP A 132 10.69 16.46 7.21
N SER A 133 9.90 15.97 8.17
CA SER A 133 9.69 14.54 8.49
C SER A 133 8.68 13.79 7.61
N THR A 134 8.47 14.24 6.37
CA THR A 134 7.26 13.89 5.60
C THR A 134 7.43 12.80 4.52
N ALA A 135 8.51 12.03 4.53
CA ALA A 135 8.77 11.00 3.51
C ALA A 135 8.87 9.58 4.10
N ILE A 136 7.73 8.94 4.37
CA ILE A 136 7.64 7.50 4.64
C ILE A 136 6.47 6.96 3.82
N SER A 137 6.70 6.18 2.76
CA SER A 137 5.76 5.09 2.34
C SER A 137 6.01 4.37 1.01
N VAL A 138 6.52 4.99 -0.06
CA VAL A 138 6.61 4.25 -1.34
C VAL A 138 7.78 3.25 -1.34
N VAL A 139 8.88 3.62 -0.70
CA VAL A 139 9.97 2.71 -0.32
C VAL A 139 9.46 1.57 0.57
N TRP A 140 8.44 1.85 1.37
CA TRP A 140 7.94 0.97 2.43
C TRP A 140 7.13 -0.22 1.88
N LEU A 141 6.28 -0.03 0.85
CA LEU A 141 5.51 -1.13 0.26
C LEU A 141 6.42 -2.09 -0.53
N ARG A 142 7.41 -1.52 -1.24
CA ARG A 142 8.44 -2.27 -1.96
C ARG A 142 9.36 -3.02 -0.99
N GLU A 143 9.84 -2.42 0.09
CA GLU A 143 10.67 -3.10 1.09
C GLU A 143 9.91 -4.18 1.87
N ILE A 144 8.63 -3.96 2.19
CA ILE A 144 7.78 -4.99 2.82
C ILE A 144 7.55 -6.15 1.87
N MET A 145 7.21 -5.86 0.61
CA MET A 145 6.99 -6.90 -0.39
C MET A 145 8.27 -7.62 -0.78
N GLU A 146 9.37 -6.92 -1.03
CA GLU A 146 10.65 -7.50 -1.42
C GLU A 146 11.30 -8.25 -0.25
N GLY A 147 11.28 -7.71 0.97
CA GLY A 147 11.84 -8.37 2.16
C GLY A 147 11.07 -9.63 2.59
N PHE A 148 9.74 -9.66 2.41
CA PHE A 148 8.90 -10.78 2.82
C PHE A 148 8.65 -11.80 1.70
N LEU A 149 8.56 -11.38 0.44
CA LEU A 149 8.32 -12.28 -0.70
C LEU A 149 9.60 -12.84 -1.32
N ALA A 150 10.77 -12.20 -1.14
CA ALA A 150 12.03 -12.76 -1.65
C ALA A 150 12.48 -14.03 -0.91
N GLY A 151 11.87 -14.36 0.23
CA GLY A 151 12.12 -15.59 1.00
C GLY A 151 11.18 -16.76 0.67
N GLN A 152 10.29 -16.64 -0.32
CA GLN A 152 9.25 -17.64 -0.63
C GLN A 152 9.55 -18.55 -1.85
N THR A 153 10.81 -18.66 -2.28
CA THR A 153 11.23 -19.64 -3.30
C THR A 153 11.39 -21.04 -2.74
#